data_AF-A0A536Z1Y3-F1
#
_entry.id   AF-A0A536Z1Y3-F1
#
_cell.length_a   1.000
_cell.length_b   1.000
_cell.length_c   1.000
_cell.angle_alpha   90.00
_cell.angle_beta   90.00
_cell.angle_gamma   90.00
#
_symmetry.space_group_name_H-M   'P 1'
#
loop_
_entity.id
_entity.type
_entity.pdbx_description
1 polymer ?
#
loop_
_entity_poly.entity_id
_entity_poly.type
_entity_poly.pdbx_seq_one_letter_code
_entity_poly.pdbx_strand_id
1 'polypeptide(L)'
;TLNTKTAASSGTATEMQMLSQRLARGTSLAVQGNVQAFESVRDSRDRFRTDLDALTKGGTIKGVSIDVSGAEPLQAQLGEITGRWDRVEKNATAVLDNQQSLVSLSKGLDGINQGNTALLELAQQAASQAAAGGGNVREIDFTN
;
A
#
# COMPACT_ATOMS: atom_id res chain seq x y z
N THR A 1 -33.85 3.94 18.63
CA THR A 1 -33.90 4.54 19.98
C THR A 1 -32.55 5.22 20.26
N LEU A 2 -32.42 6.00 21.35
CA LEU A 2 -31.13 6.63 21.72
C LEU A 2 -30.00 5.58 21.79
N ASN A 3 -30.27 4.41 22.40
CA ASN A 3 -29.32 3.29 22.47
C ASN A 3 -28.87 2.79 21.08
N THR A 4 -29.75 2.77 20.08
CA THR A 4 -29.39 2.39 18.70
C THR A 4 -28.40 3.39 18.08
N LYS A 5 -28.60 4.69 18.33
CA LYS A 5 -27.70 5.74 17.80
C LYS A 5 -26.33 5.67 18.46
N THR A 6 -26.27 5.52 19.78
CA THR A 6 -25.00 5.35 20.52
C THR A 6 -24.23 4.11 20.06
N ALA A 7 -24.91 2.98 19.86
CA ALA A 7 -24.29 1.77 19.34
C ALA A 7 -23.76 1.97 17.91
N ALA A 8 -24.51 2.67 17.05
CA ALA A 8 -24.06 3.01 15.70
C ALA A 8 -22.83 3.92 15.70
N SER A 9 -22.81 4.97 16.54
CA SER A 9 -21.64 5.86 16.67
C SER A 9 -20.41 5.10 17.17
N SER A 10 -20.55 4.24 18.19
CA SER A 10 -19.44 3.43 18.70
C SER A 10 -18.94 2.43 17.65
N GLY A 11 -19.85 1.74 16.95
CA GLY A 11 -19.49 0.82 15.88
C GLY A 11 -18.79 1.52 14.71
N THR A 12 -19.21 2.75 14.38
CA THR A 12 -18.56 3.58 13.35
C THR A 12 -17.13 3.96 13.76
N ALA A 13 -16.90 4.34 15.02
CA ALA A 13 -15.55 4.61 15.50
C ALA A 13 -14.63 3.37 15.46
N THR A 14 -15.16 2.19 15.79
CA THR A 14 -14.42 0.92 15.65
C THR A 14 -14.11 0.59 14.19
N GLU A 15 -15.06 0.83 13.27
CA GLU A 15 -14.84 0.67 11.83
C GLU A 15 -13.70 1.59 11.35
N MET A 16 -13.71 2.87 11.74
CA MET A 16 -12.64 3.82 11.39
C MET A 16 -11.24 3.33 11.84
N GLN A 17 -11.13 2.74 13.03
CA GLN A 17 -9.87 2.13 13.49
C GLN A 17 -9.41 1.01 12.53
N MET A 18 -10.32 0.10 12.15
CA MET A 18 -10.00 -0.99 11.22
C MET A 18 -9.64 -0.46 9.83
N LEU A 19 -10.38 0.53 9.33
CA LEU A 19 -10.13 1.18 8.04
C LEU A 19 -8.77 1.87 8.02
N SER A 20 -8.35 2.53 9.10
CA SER A 20 -7.02 3.14 9.22
C SER A 20 -5.90 2.10 9.12
N GLN A 21 -6.03 0.97 9.81
CA GLN A 21 -5.05 -0.12 9.72
C GLN A 21 -5.04 -0.76 8.32
N ARG A 22 -6.22 -0.95 7.72
CA ARG A 22 -6.36 -1.49 6.37
C ARG A 22 -5.75 -0.55 5.33
N LEU A 23 -5.95 0.76 5.48
CA LEU A 23 -5.33 1.79 4.65
C LEU A 23 -3.81 1.74 4.72
N ALA A 24 -3.24 1.63 5.93
CA ALA A 24 -1.80 1.52 6.12
C ALA A 24 -1.21 0.27 5.43
N ARG A 25 -1.83 -0.89 5.65
CA ARG A 25 -1.42 -2.15 4.99
C ARG A 25 -1.56 -2.08 3.48
N GLY A 26 -2.69 -1.61 2.98
CA GLY A 26 -2.96 -1.44 1.55
C GLY A 26 -1.95 -0.50 0.90
N THR A 27 -1.61 0.61 1.57
CA THR A 27 -0.62 1.56 1.07
C THR A 27 0.76 0.91 0.95
N SER A 28 1.20 0.14 1.94
CA SER A 28 2.47 -0.59 1.89
C SER A 28 2.55 -1.57 0.72
N LEU A 29 1.46 -2.29 0.43
CA LEU A 29 1.39 -3.21 -0.72
C LEU A 29 1.33 -2.45 -2.06
N ALA A 30 0.57 -1.36 -2.12
CA ALA A 30 0.42 -0.55 -3.32
C ALA A 30 1.75 0.06 -3.77
N VAL A 31 2.57 0.58 -2.85
CA VAL A 31 3.90 1.13 -3.18
C VAL A 31 4.90 0.05 -3.63
N GLN A 32 4.64 -1.21 -3.34
CA GLN A 32 5.40 -2.36 -3.86
C GLN A 32 4.90 -2.81 -5.26
N GLY A 33 3.94 -2.08 -5.85
CA GLY A 33 3.39 -2.40 -7.16
C GLY A 33 2.22 -3.39 -7.15
N ASN A 34 1.69 -3.77 -5.99
CA ASN A 34 0.53 -4.66 -5.93
C ASN A 34 -0.73 -3.93 -6.42
N VAL A 35 -1.17 -4.28 -7.64
CA VAL A 35 -2.32 -3.64 -8.31
C VAL A 35 -3.62 -3.79 -7.52
N GLN A 36 -3.85 -4.95 -6.88
CA GLN A 36 -5.08 -5.21 -6.12
C GLN A 36 -5.16 -4.36 -4.85
N ALA A 37 -4.01 -3.96 -4.29
CA ALA A 37 -3.97 -3.17 -3.06
C ALA A 37 -4.51 -1.75 -3.23
N PHE A 38 -4.45 -1.17 -4.45
CA PHE A 38 -4.96 0.18 -4.72
C PHE A 38 -6.47 0.29 -4.49
N GLU A 39 -7.24 -0.76 -4.78
CA GLU A 39 -8.68 -0.78 -4.47
C GLU A 39 -8.92 -0.71 -2.96
N SER A 40 -8.17 -1.51 -2.19
CA SER A 40 -8.25 -1.50 -0.72
C SER A 40 -7.87 -0.14 -0.12
N VAL A 41 -6.87 0.54 -0.68
CA VAL A 41 -6.49 1.91 -0.28
C VAL A 41 -7.66 2.88 -0.54
N ARG A 42 -8.26 2.84 -1.74
CA ARG A 42 -9.39 3.71 -2.12
C ARG A 42 -10.60 3.47 -1.22
N ASP A 43 -11.04 2.22 -1.09
CA ASP A 43 -12.20 1.85 -0.26
C ASP A 43 -11.97 2.25 1.21
N SER A 44 -10.76 2.04 1.75
CA SER A 44 -10.46 2.43 3.14
C SER A 44 -10.49 3.94 3.34
N ARG A 45 -9.91 4.70 2.40
CA ARG A 45 -9.91 6.17 2.44
C ARG A 45 -11.32 6.71 2.38
N ASP A 46 -12.10 6.29 1.38
CA ASP A 46 -13.41 6.85 1.10
C ASP A 46 -14.42 6.51 2.21
N ARG A 47 -14.36 5.28 2.74
CA ARG A 47 -15.22 4.86 3.87
C ARG A 47 -14.83 5.56 5.17
N PHE A 48 -13.54 5.73 5.46
CA PHE A 48 -13.12 6.44 6.68
C PHE A 48 -13.59 7.90 6.64
N ARG A 49 -13.46 8.58 5.49
CA ARG A 49 -13.98 9.94 5.30
C ARG A 49 -15.48 10.00 5.54
N THR A 50 -16.22 9.04 4.97
CA THR A 50 -17.69 8.94 5.16
C THR A 50 -18.07 8.76 6.63
N ASP A 51 -17.39 7.84 7.32
CA ASP A 51 -17.62 7.56 8.74
C ASP A 51 -17.28 8.77 9.62
N LEU A 52 -16.16 9.44 9.35
CA LEU A 52 -15.74 10.65 10.05
C LEU A 52 -16.72 11.81 9.83
N ASP A 53 -17.18 12.00 8.59
CA ASP A 53 -18.17 13.03 8.25
C ASP A 53 -19.50 12.75 8.98
N ALA A 54 -19.94 11.49 9.03
CA ALA A 54 -21.17 11.14 9.76
C ALA A 54 -21.06 11.41 11.27
N LEU A 55 -19.90 11.18 11.89
CA LEU A 55 -19.69 11.46 13.31
C LEU A 55 -19.55 12.97 13.62
N THR A 56 -19.03 13.76 12.67
CA THR A 56 -18.76 15.20 12.87
C THR A 56 -19.91 16.10 12.45
N LYS A 57 -20.62 15.74 11.37
CA LYS A 57 -21.67 16.56 10.74
C LYS A 57 -23.06 15.93 10.86
N GLY A 58 -23.15 14.71 11.41
CA GLY A 58 -24.35 13.90 11.34
C GLY A 58 -24.50 13.26 9.96
N GLY A 59 -25.35 12.24 9.86
CA GLY A 59 -25.54 11.51 8.62
C GLY A 59 -26.26 10.19 8.83
N THR A 60 -26.25 9.32 7.83
CA THR A 60 -26.81 7.97 7.93
C THR A 60 -25.74 6.94 7.62
N ILE A 61 -25.45 6.06 8.58
CA ILE A 61 -24.52 4.94 8.41
C ILE A 61 -25.29 3.64 8.57
N LYS A 62 -25.20 2.76 7.56
CA LYS A 62 -25.85 1.43 7.55
C LYS A 62 -27.35 1.49 7.93
N GLY A 63 -28.06 2.52 7.44
CA GLY A 63 -29.50 2.72 7.69
C GLY A 63 -29.85 3.35 9.06
N VAL A 64 -28.85 3.71 9.88
CA VAL A 64 -29.05 4.38 11.17
C VAL A 64 -28.63 5.84 11.07
N SER A 65 -29.52 6.75 11.44
CA SER A 65 -29.20 8.18 11.54
C SER A 65 -28.31 8.43 12.74
N ILE A 66 -27.14 9.02 12.48
CA ILE A 66 -26.20 9.53 13.47
C ILE A 66 -26.41 11.03 13.57
N ASP A 67 -26.60 11.53 14.79
CA ASP A 67 -26.67 12.96 15.07
C ASP A 67 -25.28 13.45 15.50
N VAL A 68 -25.00 14.73 15.31
CA VAL A 68 -23.81 15.36 15.89
C VAL A 68 -23.88 15.23 17.41
N SER A 69 -22.81 14.73 18.04
CA SER A 69 -22.73 14.63 19.49
C SER A 69 -22.85 16.02 20.12
N GLY A 70 -23.69 16.18 21.14
CA GLY A 70 -23.74 17.40 21.95
C GLY A 70 -22.63 17.51 23.02
N ALA A 71 -21.83 16.46 23.22
CA ALA A 71 -20.77 16.46 24.22
C ALA A 71 -19.48 17.10 23.70
N GLU A 72 -19.08 18.24 24.28
CA GLU A 72 -17.88 19.00 23.87
C GLU A 72 -16.59 18.16 23.84
N PRO A 73 -16.30 17.26 24.82
CA PRO A 73 -15.07 16.48 24.77
C PRO A 73 -14.98 15.56 23.54
N LEU A 74 -16.12 15.00 23.11
CA LEU A 74 -16.17 14.15 21.92
C LEU A 74 -16.05 14.98 20.64
N GLN A 75 -16.67 16.16 20.59
CA GLN A 75 -16.51 17.07 19.45
C GLN A 75 -15.04 17.51 19.28
N ALA A 76 -14.36 17.86 20.37
CA ALA A 76 -12.94 18.22 20.34
C ALA A 76 -12.08 17.07 19.82
N GLN A 77 -12.31 15.84 20.30
CA GLN A 77 -11.57 14.66 19.85
C GLN A 77 -11.82 14.36 18.35
N LEU A 78 -13.06 14.49 17.88
CA LEU A 78 -13.38 14.34 16.45
C LEU A 78 -12.73 15.44 15.58
N GLY A 79 -12.59 16.65 16.12
CA GLY A 79 -11.82 17.73 15.48
C GLY A 79 -10.34 17.38 15.31
N GLU A 80 -9.70 16.82 16.34
CA GLU A 80 -8.31 16.35 16.24
C GLU A 80 -8.16 15.21 15.23
N ILE A 81 -9.10 14.26 15.21
CA ILE A 81 -9.11 13.17 14.23
C ILE A 81 -9.23 13.74 12.82
N THR A 82 -10.09 14.74 12.62
CA THR A 82 -10.27 15.41 11.32
C THR A 82 -8.97 16.04 10.83
N GLY A 83 -8.30 16.84 11.66
CA GLY A 83 -7.05 17.49 11.27
C GLY A 83 -5.93 16.49 10.94
N ARG A 84 -5.87 15.36 11.64
CA ARG A 84 -4.92 14.27 11.32
C ARG A 84 -5.31 13.54 10.04
N TRP A 85 -6.60 13.29 9.87
CA TRP A 85 -7.14 12.57 8.72
C TRP A 85 -6.87 13.29 7.41
N ASP A 86 -6.99 14.62 7.35
CA ASP A 86 -6.76 15.38 6.11
C ASP A 86 -5.35 15.13 5.53
N ARG A 87 -4.34 15.00 6.39
CA ARG A 87 -2.98 14.65 5.97
C ARG A 87 -2.90 13.20 5.47
N VAL A 88 -3.55 12.27 6.16
CA VAL A 88 -3.58 10.85 5.78
C VAL A 88 -4.28 10.68 4.43
N GLU A 89 -5.44 11.31 4.26
CA GLU A 89 -6.23 11.26 3.03
C GLU A 89 -5.46 11.84 1.84
N LYS A 90 -4.80 12.99 2.02
CA LYS A 90 -3.96 13.59 0.97
C LYS A 90 -2.86 12.63 0.53
N ASN A 91 -2.18 11.97 1.47
CA ASN A 91 -1.11 11.04 1.16
C ASN A 91 -1.64 9.75 0.48
N ALA A 92 -2.75 9.20 0.98
CA ALA A 92 -3.40 8.05 0.36
C ALA A 92 -3.86 8.36 -1.07
N THR A 93 -4.38 9.57 -1.29
CA THR A 93 -4.74 10.07 -2.63
C THR A 93 -3.53 10.16 -3.55
N ALA A 94 -2.41 10.72 -3.06
CA ALA A 94 -1.18 10.75 -3.84
C ALA A 94 -0.69 9.35 -4.26
N VAL A 95 -0.83 8.35 -3.39
CA VAL A 95 -0.50 6.96 -3.74
C VAL A 95 -1.42 6.43 -4.84
N LEU A 96 -2.73 6.68 -4.73
CA LEU A 96 -3.71 6.28 -5.74
C LEU A 96 -3.47 6.96 -7.10
N ASP A 97 -3.21 8.27 -7.09
CA ASP A 97 -2.95 9.05 -8.30
C ASP A 97 -1.67 8.59 -9.01
N ASN A 98 -0.69 8.06 -8.26
CA ASN A 98 0.57 7.54 -8.79
C ASN A 98 0.54 6.01 -9.07
N GLN A 99 -0.64 5.39 -9.13
CA GLN A 99 -0.77 3.95 -9.35
C GLN A 99 0.04 3.44 -10.55
N GLN A 100 -0.10 4.08 -11.71
CA GLN A 100 0.60 3.65 -12.93
C GLN A 100 2.13 3.73 -12.77
N SER A 101 2.62 4.81 -12.15
CA SER A 101 4.05 5.02 -11.90
C SER A 101 4.61 3.95 -10.96
N LEU A 102 3.91 3.66 -9.85
CA LEU A 102 4.33 2.65 -8.88
C LEU A 102 4.35 1.24 -9.47
N VAL A 103 3.34 0.89 -10.28
CA VAL A 103 3.31 -0.40 -10.98
C VAL A 103 4.42 -0.49 -12.02
N SER A 104 4.69 0.58 -12.76
CA SER A 104 5.76 0.61 -13.77
C SER A 104 7.13 0.50 -13.12
N LEU A 105 7.34 1.17 -11.98
CA LEU A 105 8.56 1.07 -11.18
C LEU A 105 8.80 -0.37 -10.71
N SER A 106 7.77 -1.02 -10.13
CA SER A 106 7.86 -2.41 -9.68
C SER A 106 8.24 -3.36 -10.82
N LYS A 107 7.60 -3.25 -12.00
CA LYS A 107 7.97 -4.04 -13.18
C LYS A 107 9.40 -3.79 -13.66
N GLY A 108 9.85 -2.53 -13.60
CA GLY A 108 11.23 -2.17 -13.95
C GLY A 108 12.25 -2.81 -13.01
N LEU A 109 11.97 -2.83 -11.71
CA LEU A 109 12.81 -3.50 -10.71
C LEU A 109 12.87 -5.01 -10.96
N ASP A 110 11.74 -5.66 -11.25
CA ASP A 110 11.70 -7.08 -11.59
C ASP A 110 12.54 -7.38 -12.85
N GLY A 111 12.43 -6.52 -13.87
CA GLY A 111 13.21 -6.64 -15.11
C GLY A 111 14.73 -6.52 -14.86
N ILE A 112 15.17 -5.57 -14.02
CA ILE A 112 16.58 -5.42 -13.64
C ILE A 112 17.07 -6.67 -12.91
N ASN A 113 16.30 -7.18 -11.95
CA ASN A 113 16.69 -8.35 -11.17
C ASN A 113 16.83 -9.59 -12.07
N GLN A 114 15.85 -9.84 -12.95
CA GLN A 114 15.93 -10.94 -13.91
C GLN A 114 17.10 -10.77 -14.89
N GLY A 115 17.32 -9.56 -15.38
CA GLY A 115 18.45 -9.24 -16.26
C GLY A 115 19.81 -9.49 -15.60
N ASN A 116 19.97 -9.13 -14.33
CA ASN A 116 21.20 -9.37 -13.58
C ASN A 116 21.47 -10.86 -13.36
N THR A 117 20.43 -11.65 -13.07
CA THR A 117 20.57 -13.12 -12.97
C THR A 117 21.00 -13.72 -14.31
N ALA A 118 20.35 -13.35 -15.43
CA ALA A 118 20.73 -13.83 -16.76
C ALA A 118 22.15 -13.40 -17.15
N LEU A 119 22.55 -12.17 -16.82
CA LEU A 119 23.90 -11.68 -17.08
C LEU A 119 24.95 -12.45 -16.28
N LEU A 120 24.68 -12.77 -15.02
CA LEU A 120 25.55 -13.59 -14.18
C LEU A 120 25.76 -14.98 -14.78
N GLU A 121 24.67 -15.63 -15.24
CA GLU A 121 24.74 -16.94 -15.89
C GLU A 121 25.60 -16.90 -17.17
N LEU A 122 25.40 -15.90 -18.03
CA LEU A 122 26.20 -15.71 -19.23
C LEU A 122 27.68 -15.47 -18.91
N ALA A 123 27.97 -14.66 -17.89
CA ALA A 123 29.34 -14.40 -17.44
C ALA A 123 30.01 -15.69 -16.92
N GLN A 124 29.29 -16.52 -16.16
CA GLN A 124 29.78 -17.81 -15.67
C GLN A 124 30.04 -18.80 -16.82
N GLN A 125 29.16 -18.86 -17.82
CA GLN A 125 29.35 -19.67 -19.02
C GLN A 125 30.56 -19.22 -19.85
N ALA A 126 30.76 -17.90 -20.00
CA ALA A 126 31.93 -17.37 -20.69
C ALA A 126 33.24 -17.71 -19.95
N ALA A 127 33.24 -17.61 -18.61
CA ALA A 127 34.39 -17.97 -17.79
C ALA A 127 34.76 -19.46 -17.89
N SER A 128 33.77 -20.37 -17.91
CA SER A 128 34.02 -21.81 -18.04
C SER A 128 34.58 -22.17 -19.41
N GLN A 129 34.07 -21.56 -20.49
CA GLN A 129 34.59 -21.74 -21.85
C GLN A 129 36.03 -21.23 -21.99
N ALA A 130 36.34 -20.06 -21.41
CA ALA A 130 37.70 -19.51 -21.41
C ALA A 130 38.68 -20.42 -20.66
N ALA A 131 38.27 -21.00 -19.52
CA ALA A 131 39.10 -21.95 -18.78
C ALA A 131 39.33 -23.25 -19.55
N ALA A 132 38.31 -23.78 -20.24
CA ALA A 132 38.44 -24.96 -21.10
C ALA A 132 39.34 -24.70 -22.32
N GLY A 133 39.19 -23.54 -22.97
CA GLY A 133 40.02 -23.13 -24.11
C GLY A 133 41.49 -22.87 -23.74
N GLY A 134 41.75 -22.37 -22.52
CA GLY A 134 43.10 -22.20 -21.97
C GLY A 134 43.78 -23.50 -21.53
N GLY A 135 43.02 -24.58 -21.34
CA GLY A 135 43.54 -25.94 -21.06
C GLY A 135 44.13 -26.61 -22.29
N ASN A 136 43.51 -26.44 -23.46
CA ASN A 136 43.94 -27.08 -24.72
C ASN A 136 45.26 -26.50 -25.30
N VAL A 137 45.66 -25.29 -24.90
CA VAL A 137 46.92 -24.67 -25.37
C VAL A 137 48.13 -25.13 -24.54
N ARG A 138 47.93 -25.67 -23.32
CA ARG A 138 49.03 -26.12 -22.45
C ARG A 138 49.49 -27.56 -22.70
N GLU A 139 48.84 -28.29 -23.61
CA GLU A 139 49.15 -29.69 -23.92
C GLU A 139 49.74 -29.90 -25.33
N ILE A 140 50.17 -28.82 -25.99
CA ILE A 140 50.90 -28.90 -27.27
C ILE A 140 52.34 -28.42 -27.08
N ASP A 141 53.03 -28.92 -26.05
CA ASP A 141 54.47 -28.71 -25.88
C ASP A 141 55.12 -29.90 -25.18
N PHE A 142 54.85 -31.11 -25.69
CA PHE A 142 55.65 -32.31 -25.41
C PHE A 142 55.57 -33.29 -26.59
N THR A 143 56.22 -33.00 -27.72
CA THR A 143 56.95 -34.05 -28.48
C THR A 143 57.89 -33.46 -29.54
N ASN A 144 59.17 -33.83 -29.40
CA ASN A 144 60.32 -33.80 -30.32
C ASN A 144 61.07 -32.48 -30.56
#